data_AF-A0A0Q4DHJ5-F1
#
_entry.id   AF-A0A0Q4DHJ5-F1
#
_cell.length_a   1.000
_cell.length_b   1.000
_cell.length_c   1.000
_cell.angle_alpha   90.00
_cell.angle_beta   90.00
_cell.angle_gamma   90.00
#
_symmetry.space_group_name_H-M   'P 1'
#
loop_
_entity.id
_entity.type
_entity.pdbx_description
1 polymer ?
#
loop_
_entity_poly.entity_id
_entity_poly.type
_entity_poly.pdbx_seq_one_letter_code
_entity_poly.pdbx_strand_id
1 'polypeptide(L)' 'MSGGLNFDASGSAADTTRFDPGGAGAVVVLRLIYDWPLGTLPLGLNLSNQGNGSRTIIGTMVFKSEPYA' A
#
# COMPACT_ATOMS: atom_id res chain seq x y z
N MET A 1 -1.75 5.03 17.10
CA MET A 1 -1.57 5.20 15.63
C MET A 1 -0.51 4.19 15.18
N SER A 2 -0.91 2.98 14.82
CA SER A 2 -0.02 2.01 14.16
C SER A 2 -0.88 1.18 13.21
N GLY A 3 -1.07 1.73 12.01
CA GLY A 3 -1.63 1.02 10.86
C GLY A 3 -0.49 0.82 9.86
N GLY A 4 0.53 0.06 10.28
CA GLY A 4 1.61 -0.37 9.40
C GLY A 4 1.14 -1.57 8.60
N LEU A 5 1.51 -1.64 7.32
CA LEU A 5 1.23 -2.76 6.44
C LEU A 5 2.21 -3.90 6.75
N ASN A 6 1.67 -5.07 7.06
CA ASN A 6 2.43 -6.31 7.21
C ASN A 6 2.60 -6.99 5.85
N PHE A 7 3.78 -7.59 5.65
CA PHE A 7 4.09 -8.42 4.48
C PHE A 7 4.32 -9.85 4.93
N ASP A 8 3.89 -10.82 4.14
CA ASP A 8 4.12 -12.24 4.43
C ASP A 8 5.56 -12.66 4.12
N ALA A 9 5.90 -13.91 4.42
CA ALA A 9 7.23 -14.47 4.14
C ALA A 9 7.57 -14.51 2.63
N SER A 10 6.57 -14.37 1.76
CA SER A 10 6.75 -14.27 0.30
C SER A 10 6.92 -12.82 -0.17
N GLY A 11 6.90 -11.84 0.73
CA GLY A 11 7.02 -10.42 0.42
C GLY A 11 5.76 -9.80 -0.17
N SER A 12 4.62 -10.49 -0.09
CA SER A 12 3.32 -9.98 -0.52
C SER A 12 2.62 -9.27 0.63
N ALA A 13 1.84 -8.22 0.35
CA ALA A 13 1.06 -7.55 1.39
C ALA A 13 0.09 -8.54 2.07
N ALA A 14 0.24 -8.73 3.39
CA ALA A 14 -0.48 -9.71 4.19
C ALA A 14 -1.65 -9.12 4.99
N ASP A 15 -1.73 -7.79 5.08
CA ASP A 15 -2.79 -7.15 5.83
C ASP A 15 -4.10 -7.12 5.06
N THR A 16 -5.18 -7.47 5.76
CA THR A 16 -6.53 -7.09 5.38
C THR A 16 -6.60 -5.57 5.50
N THR A 17 -6.71 -4.85 4.39
CA THR A 17 -6.94 -3.40 4.37
C THR A 17 -8.17 -3.08 5.21
N ARG A 18 -7.96 -2.64 6.46
CA ARG A 18 -9.06 -2.24 7.33
C ARG A 18 -9.65 -0.96 6.74
N PHE A 19 -10.84 -1.09 6.15
CA PHE A 19 -11.62 0.07 5.75
C PHE A 19 -12.19 0.74 7.00
N ASP A 20 -11.71 1.95 7.28
CA ASP A 20 -12.22 2.82 8.34
C ASP A 20 -12.44 4.21 7.74
N PRO A 21 -13.70 4.59 7.45
CA PRO A 21 -14.01 5.91 6.91
C PRO A 21 -13.87 7.02 7.96
N GLY A 22 -13.56 6.70 9.22
CA GLY A 22 -13.56 7.67 10.32
C GLY A 22 -14.97 8.19 10.62
N GLY A 23 -15.03 9.22 11.46
CA GLY A 23 -16.27 9.96 11.77
C GLY A 23 -16.26 11.39 11.22
N ALA A 24 -17.28 12.16 11.58
CA ALA A 24 -17.39 13.58 11.26
C ALA A 24 -16.07 14.33 11.57
N GLY A 25 -15.53 15.04 10.57
CA GLY A 25 -14.28 15.81 10.71
C GLY A 25 -12.99 14.99 10.74
N ALA A 26 -13.05 13.65 10.60
CA ALA A 26 -11.87 12.80 10.58
C ALA A 26 -11.04 13.00 9.30
N VAL A 27 -9.71 12.90 9.45
CA VAL A 27 -8.78 12.79 8.33
C VAL A 27 -8.60 11.32 8.01
N VAL A 28 -8.94 10.94 6.79
CA VAL A 28 -8.87 9.59 6.29
C VAL A 28 -7.72 9.49 5.30
N VAL A 29 -6.91 8.44 5.45
CA VAL A 29 -5.77 8.15 4.59
C VAL A 29 -6.05 6.85 3.86
N LEU A 30 -6.22 6.93 2.54
CA LEU A 30 -6.32 5.76 1.67
C LEU A 30 -4.94 5.45 1.08
N ARG A 31 -4.49 4.20 1.21
CA ARG A 31 -3.27 3.70 0.59
C ARG A 31 -3.62 2.53 -0.33
N LEU A 32 -3.35 2.70 -1.62
CA LEU A 32 -3.37 1.62 -2.59
C LEU A 32 -1.96 1.03 -2.66
N ILE A 33 -1.82 -0.24 -2.31
CA ILE A 33 -0.55 -0.97 -2.41
C ILE A 33 -0.71 -2.02 -3.49
N TYR A 34 0.22 -2.01 -4.44
CA TYR A 34 0.24 -2.95 -5.54
C TYR A 34 1.66 -3.49 -5.71
N ASP A 35 1.82 -4.80 -5.62
CA ASP A 35 3.06 -5.47 -5.94
C ASP A 35 3.09 -5.74 -7.45
N TRP A 36 3.90 -4.97 -8.17
CA TRP A 36 4.05 -5.10 -9.61
C TRP A 36 5.13 -6.15 -9.91
N PRO A 37 4.79 -7.32 -10.48
CA PRO A 37 5.79 -8.33 -10.83
C PRO A 37 6.71 -7.78 -11.92
N LEU A 38 8.02 -7.85 -11.68
CA LEU A 38 9.03 -7.41 -12.63
C LEU A 38 9.76 -8.63 -13.23
N GLY A 39 9.98 -8.58 -14.53
CA GLY A 39 10.99 -9.40 -15.18
C GLY A 39 12.36 -8.74 -15.14
N THR A 40 13.38 -9.43 -15.65
CA THR A 40 14.68 -8.80 -15.92
C THR A 40 14.54 -7.84 -17.10
N LEU A 41 14.89 -6.57 -16.89
CA LEU A 41 14.91 -5.57 -17.96
C LEU A 41 16.15 -5.78 -18.86
N PRO A 42 16.19 -5.15 -20.05
CA PRO A 42 17.39 -5.16 -20.89
C PRO A 42 18.65 -4.77 -20.11
N LEU A 43 19.79 -5.31 -20.52
CA LEU A 43 21.10 -5.14 -19.84
C LEU A 43 21.19 -5.77 -18.44
N GLY A 44 20.28 -6.68 -18.08
CA GLY A 44 20.33 -7.39 -16.80
C GLY A 44 19.88 -6.53 -15.61
N LEU A 45 19.21 -5.40 -15.87
CA LEU A 45 18.72 -4.52 -14.81
C LEU A 45 17.60 -5.19 -14.02
N ASN A 46 17.78 -5.29 -12.71
CA ASN A 46 16.77 -5.75 -11.78
C ASN A 46 16.27 -4.56 -10.95
N LEU A 47 15.00 -4.22 -11.13
CA LEU A 47 14.34 -3.14 -10.37
C LEU A 47 13.43 -3.69 -9.27
N SER A 48 13.43 -4.99 -8.97
CA SER A 48 12.67 -5.50 -7.82
C SER A 48 13.16 -4.87 -6.51
N ASN A 49 12.23 -4.66 -5.58
CA ASN A 49 12.55 -4.26 -4.21
C ASN A 49 12.00 -5.26 -3.18
N GLN A 50 11.28 -6.30 -3.63
CA GLN A 50 10.77 -7.39 -2.82
C GLN A 50 11.50 -8.70 -3.15
N GLY A 51 11.56 -9.61 -2.17
CA GLY A 51 12.24 -10.92 -2.32
C GLY A 51 11.62 -11.84 -3.37
N ASN A 52 10.38 -11.59 -3.78
CA ASN A 52 9.67 -12.34 -4.83
C ASN A 52 9.90 -11.78 -6.26
N GLY A 53 10.82 -10.84 -6.46
CA GLY A 53 11.09 -10.24 -7.77
C GLY A 53 10.09 -9.16 -8.19
N SER A 54 9.20 -8.71 -7.30
CA SER A 54 8.26 -7.63 -7.58
C SER A 54 8.79 -6.26 -7.13
N ARG A 55 8.15 -5.21 -7.63
CA ARG A 55 8.28 -3.84 -7.11
C ARG A 55 6.98 -3.38 -6.49
N THR A 56 7.02 -3.05 -5.21
CA THR A 56 5.86 -2.46 -4.53
C THR A 56 5.67 -1.01 -4.97
N ILE A 57 4.45 -0.68 -5.41
CA ILE A 57 3.99 0.66 -5.77
C ILE A 57 2.93 1.09 -4.76
N ILE A 58 3.05 2.31 -4.24
CA ILE A 58 2.12 2.85 -3.25
C ILE A 58 1.54 4.18 -3.74
N GLY A 59 0.21 4.22 -3.90
CA GLY A 59 -0.55 5.45 -4.07
C GLY A 59 -1.16 5.88 -2.74
N THR A 60 -0.99 7.14 -2.34
CA THR A 60 -1.58 7.68 -1.10
C THR A 60 -2.52 8.83 -1.42
N MET A 61 -3.73 8.78 -0.87
CA MET A 61 -4.73 9.83 -0.94
C MET A 61 -5.15 10.19 0.48
N VAL A 62 -5.33 11.48 0.75
CA VAL A 62 -5.78 11.98 2.04
C VAL A 62 -6.99 12.87 1.82
N PHE A 63 -8.08 12.57 2.52
CA PHE A 63 -9.30 13.35 2.47
C PHE A 63 -9.82 13.57 3.89
N LYS A 64 -10.58 14.66 4.07
CA LYS A 64 -11.22 14.98 5.35
C LYS A 64 -12.71 14.78 5.18
N SER A 65 -13.31 13.95 6.05
CA SER A 65 -14.76 13.83 6.11
C SER A 65 -15.36 15.16 6.56
N GLU A 66 -16.39 15.61 5.87
CA GLU A 66 -17.14 16.79 6.30
C GLU A 66 -17.77 16.53 7.68
N PRO A 67 -17.94 17.58 8.51
CA PRO A 67 -18.73 17.47 9.72
C PRO A 67 -20.19 17.17 9.36
N TYR A 68 -20.76 16.11 9.92
CA TYR A 68 -22.21 15.88 9.91
C TYR A 68 -22.74 16.02 11.34
N ALA A 69 -23.92 16.63 11.47
CA ALA A 69 -24.61 16.89 12.74
C ALA A 69 -25.74 15.89 12.96
#